data_AF-A0A3M1U8L3-F1
#
_entry.id   AF-A0A3M1U8L3-F1
#
_cell.length_a   1.000
_cell.length_b   1.000
_cell.length_c   1.000
_cell.angle_alpha   90.00
_cell.angle_beta   90.00
_cell.angle_gamma   90.00
#
_symmetry.space_group_name_H-M   'P 1'
#
loop_
_entity.id
_entity.type
_entity.pdbx_description
1 polymer ?
#
loop_
_entity_poly.entity_id
_entity_poly.type
_entity_poly.pdbx_seq_one_letter_code
_entity_poly.pdbx_strand_id
1 'polypeptide(L)' 'MTCAQADEACPHIPGALLRVALPYEDPGQYDKSPQRDAMYTRRSREIATEFAWLFAQLAS' A
#
# COMPACT_ATOMS: atom_id res chain seq x y z
N MET A 1 1.59 12.25 4.41
CA MET A 1 2.75 11.88 3.56
C MET A 1 2.23 10.81 2.63
N THR A 2 2.01 11.15 1.37
CA THR A 2 1.30 10.26 0.44
C THR A 2 2.25 9.16 -0.06
N CYS A 3 1.70 8.00 -0.42
CA CYS A 3 2.48 6.90 -0.99
C CYS A 3 3.28 7.31 -2.25
N ALA A 4 2.87 8.37 -2.96
CA ALA A 4 3.61 8.91 -4.10
C ALA A 4 4.99 9.49 -3.72
N GLN A 5 5.11 10.17 -2.57
CA GLN A 5 6.40 10.66 -2.09
C GLN A 5 7.32 9.52 -1.64
N ALA A 6 6.74 8.41 -1.16
CA ALA A 6 7.51 7.25 -0.73
C ALA A 6 8.15 6.50 -1.90
N ASP A 7 7.52 6.49 -3.09
CA ASP A 7 8.08 5.81 -4.27
C ASP A 7 9.28 6.56 -4.85
N GLU A 8 9.23 7.90 -4.91
CA GLU A 8 10.36 8.73 -5.35
C GLU A 8 11.58 8.59 -4.42
N ALA A 9 11.34 8.45 -3.12
CA ALA A 9 12.39 8.26 -2.13
C ALA A 9 12.85 6.80 -1.98
N CYS A 10 12.19 5.83 -2.62
CA CYS A 10 12.49 4.42 -2.44
C CYS A 10 13.81 4.05 -3.15
N PRO A 11 14.87 3.69 -2.38
CA PRO A 11 16.17 3.40 -2.97
C PRO A 11 16.10 2.14 -3.84
N HIS A 12 16.96 2.07 -4.86
CA HIS A 12 17.21 0.84 -5.57
C HIS A 12 17.96 -0.14 -4.65
N ILE A 13 17.43 -1.34 -4.46
CA ILE A 13 18.03 -2.39 -3.63
C ILE A 13 18.65 -3.45 -4.55
N PRO A 14 19.99 -3.51 -4.69
CA PRO A 14 20.65 -4.55 -5.48
C PRO A 14 20.31 -5.95 -4.97
N GLY A 15 19.99 -6.87 -5.87
CA GLY A 15 19.62 -8.24 -5.52
C GLY A 15 18.17 -8.43 -5.09
N ALA A 16 17.34 -7.37 -5.09
CA ALA A 16 15.91 -7.52 -4.93
C ALA A 16 15.32 -8.30 -6.12
N LEU A 17 14.49 -9.30 -5.84
CA LEU A 17 13.84 -10.13 -6.86
C LEU A 17 12.86 -9.32 -7.71
N LEU A 18 12.10 -8.43 -7.07
CA LEU A 18 11.08 -7.61 -7.70
C LEU A 18 10.86 -6.33 -6.89
N ARG A 19 10.61 -5.22 -7.60
CA ARG A 19 10.11 -3.97 -7.01
C ARG A 19 8.71 -3.72 -7.57
N VAL A 20 7.70 -3.71 -6.71
CA VAL A 20 6.30 -3.44 -7.08
C VAL A 20 5.84 -2.18 -6.37
N ALA A 21 5.40 -1.19 -7.13
CA ALA A 21 4.75 -0.01 -6.57
C ALA A 21 3.27 -0.34 -6.30
N LEU A 22 2.85 -0.24 -5.04
CA LEU A 22 1.45 -0.36 -4.63
C LEU A 22 1.03 0.97 -3.98
N PRO A 23 0.62 1.99 -4.77
CA PRO A 23 0.22 3.28 -4.25
C PRO A 23 -1.19 3.19 -3.66
N TYR A 24 -1.36 3.75 -2.47
CA TYR A 24 -2.64 3.81 -1.79
C TYR A 24 -2.99 5.25 -1.42
N GLU A 25 -4.29 5.57 -1.37
CA GLU A 25 -4.71 6.86 -0.81
C GLU A 25 -4.66 6.79 0.72
N ASP A 26 -4.00 7.78 1.31
CA ASP A 26 -3.86 7.93 2.76
C ASP A 26 -5.25 8.11 3.39
N PRO A 27 -5.72 7.15 4.22
CA PRO A 27 -7.02 7.28 4.87
C PRO A 27 -7.03 8.39 5.94
N GLY A 28 -5.88 8.98 6.28
CA GLY A 28 -5.76 10.12 7.20
C GLY A 28 -6.54 11.36 6.74
N GLN A 29 -6.90 11.47 5.46
CA GLN A 29 -7.86 12.50 5.01
C GLN A 29 -9.22 12.43 5.72
N TYR A 30 -9.56 11.27 6.31
CA TYR A 30 -10.79 11.03 7.06
C TYR A 30 -10.61 11.12 8.59
N ASP A 31 -9.45 11.53 9.10
CA ASP A 31 -9.16 11.50 10.55
C ASP A 31 -10.18 12.22 11.44
N LYS A 32 -10.78 13.29 10.91
CA LYS A 32 -11.81 14.09 11.62
C LYS A 32 -13.23 13.81 11.14
N SER A 33 -13.42 12.79 10.30
CA SER A 33 -14.70 12.47 9.69
C SER A 33 -15.36 11.28 10.37
N PRO A 34 -16.70 11.19 10.37
CA PRO A 34 -17.41 9.99 10.85
C PRO A 34 -17.06 8.72 10.05
N GLN A 35 -16.49 8.88 8.86
CA GLN A 35 -16.11 7.77 7.98
C GLN A 35 -14.71 7.21 8.28
N ARG A 36 -13.96 7.77 9.24
CA ARG A 36 -12.59 7.35 9.58
C ARG A 36 -12.44 5.84 9.66
N ASP A 37 -13.17 5.20 10.57
CA ASP A 37 -12.98 3.77 10.85
C ASP A 37 -13.31 2.90 9.64
N ALA A 38 -14.32 3.29 8.86
CA ALA A 38 -14.69 2.60 7.62
C ALA A 38 -13.60 2.73 6.54
N MET A 39 -13.02 3.93 6.39
CA MET A 39 -11.98 4.19 5.39
C MET A 39 -10.66 3.52 5.73
N TYR A 40 -10.26 3.52 7.00
CA TYR A 40 -9.11 2.77 7.49
C TYR A 40 -9.29 1.25 7.29
N THR A 41 -10.47 0.72 7.63
CA THR A 41 -10.77 -0.71 7.44
C THR A 41 -10.75 -1.09 5.97
N ARG A 42 -11.38 -0.28 5.10
CA ARG A 42 -11.37 -0.49 3.66
C ARG A 42 -9.94 -0.53 3.13
N ARG A 43 -9.13 0.45 3.52
CA ARG A 43 -7.75 0.56 3.03
C ARG A 43 -6.88 -0.60 3.52
N SER A 44 -7.04 -1.02 4.77
CA SER A 44 -6.34 -2.20 5.31
C SER A 44 -6.66 -3.49 4.54
N ARG A 45 -7.94 -3.69 4.15
CA ARG A 45 -8.36 -4.87 3.37
C ARG A 45 -7.82 -4.87 1.95
N GLU A 46 -7.81 -3.70 1.32
CA GLU A 46 -7.22 -3.52 -0.02
C GLU A 46 -5.74 -3.90 -0.01
N ILE A 47 -4.96 -3.33 0.92
CA ILE A 47 -3.54 -3.66 1.11
C ILE A 47 -3.36 -5.17 1.31
N ALA A 48 -4.10 -5.78 2.24
CA ALA A 48 -3.97 -7.21 2.51
C ALA A 48 -4.27 -8.09 1.28
N THR A 49 -5.26 -7.70 0.47
CA THR A 49 -5.65 -8.44 -0.74
C THR A 49 -4.57 -8.38 -1.81
N GLU A 50 -4.03 -7.18 -2.07
CA GLU A 50 -2.99 -6.99 -3.07
C GLU A 50 -1.69 -7.70 -2.69
N PHE A 51 -1.29 -7.64 -1.41
CA PHE A 51 -0.14 -8.38 -0.92
C PHE A 51 -0.34 -9.90 -1.04
N ALA A 52 -1.51 -10.41 -0.64
CA ALA A 52 -1.81 -11.84 -0.76
C ALA A 52 -1.72 -12.33 -2.21
N TRP A 53 -2.28 -11.54 -3.14
CA TRP A 53 -2.19 -11.85 -4.57
C TRP A 53 -0.75 -11.79 -5.08
N LEU A 54 0.01 -10.74 -4.74
CA LEU A 54 1.40 -10.61 -5.16
C LEU A 54 2.27 -11.78 -4.70
N PHE A 55 2.14 -12.21 -3.44
CA PHE A 55 2.87 -13.37 -2.94
C PHE A 55 2.44 -14.67 -3.62
N ALA A 56 1.15 -14.83 -3.96
CA ALA A 56 0.68 -15.98 -4.71
C ALA A 56 1.32 -16.04 -6.11
N GLN A 57 1.49 -14.90 -6.78
CA GLN A 57 2.13 -14.82 -8.10
C GLN A 57 3.65 -15.10 -8.06
N LEU A 58 4.30 -14.91 -6.91
CA LEU A 58 5.74 -15.17 -6.74
C LEU A 58 6.04 -16.62 -6.32
N ALA A 59 5.04 -17.35 -5.82
CA ALA A 59 5.19 -18.73 -5.37
C ALA A 59 5.06 -19.77 -6.51
N SER A 60 4.71 -19.31 -7.72
CA SER A 60 4.56 -20.11 -8.95
C SER A 60 5.76 -19.96 -9.88
#